data_AF-A0A380E0Y3-F1
#
_entry.id   AF-A0A380E0Y3-F1
#
_cell.length_a   1.000
_cell.length_b   1.000
_cell.length_c   1.000
_cell.angle_alpha   90.00
_cell.angle_beta   90.00
_cell.angle_gamma   90.00
#
_symmetry.space_group_name_H-M   'P 1'
#
loop_
_entity.id
_entity.type
_entity.pdbx_description
1 polymer ?
#
loop_
_entity_poly.entity_id
_entity_poly.type
_entity_poly.pdbx_seq_one_letter_code
_entity_poly.pdbx_strand_id
1 'polypeptide(L)'
;MNVLIKKFYHLVVRILSKMITPQVIDKPHIVFMMTFPEDIKPIIKALNNSLYQKTVLTTSKQAPYLSELSDDVDVIEMTNRTLVKQIKALKSAQMIIIDNYYLLLGGYNKTSNQHIVQTWHASGALKNFGLTDHQVDVSDKAMVQQYRKVYQATDFYLVGCEQMSQCFKQSLGATEEQMLYFGLPRINKYYTADRETVKAELKDKYGITNKLALYVPTYREDKADNRAMIKLILKMFTRIYTD
;
A
#
# COMPACT_ATOMS: atom_id res chain seq x y z
N MET A 1 -9.24 -13.09 10.86
CA MET A 1 -8.42 -13.23 12.08
C MET A 1 -9.23 -12.81 13.29
N ASN A 2 -9.32 -13.66 14.31
CA ASN A 2 -10.11 -13.44 15.53
C ASN A 2 -9.71 -12.12 16.22
N VAL A 3 -10.70 -11.35 16.71
CA VAL A 3 -10.53 -10.08 17.43
C VAL A 3 -9.56 -10.23 18.60
N LEU A 4 -9.58 -11.35 19.32
CA LEU A 4 -8.67 -11.64 20.43
C LEU A 4 -7.20 -11.70 20.00
N ILE A 5 -6.91 -12.33 18.85
CA ILE A 5 -5.56 -12.44 18.30
C ILE A 5 -5.03 -11.06 17.95
N LYS A 6 -5.86 -10.20 17.33
CA LYS A 6 -5.51 -8.80 17.03
C LYS A 6 -5.20 -8.01 18.32
N LYS A 7 -6.00 -8.18 19.39
CA LYS A 7 -5.74 -7.52 20.69
C LYS A 7 -4.41 -7.98 21.29
N PHE A 8 -4.16 -9.28 21.31
CA PHE A 8 -2.91 -9.84 21.83
C PHE A 8 -1.71 -9.34 21.04
N TYR A 9 -1.78 -9.36 19.71
CA TYR A 9 -0.73 -8.83 18.85
C TYR A 9 -0.45 -7.34 19.13
N HIS A 10 -1.49 -6.49 19.22
CA HIS A 10 -1.30 -5.08 19.58
C HIS A 10 -0.68 -4.90 20.97
N LEU A 11 -1.02 -5.75 21.94
CA LEU A 11 -0.42 -5.71 23.27
C LEU A 11 1.08 -6.03 23.21
N VAL A 12 1.46 -7.10 22.50
CA VAL A 12 2.86 -7.47 22.29
C VAL A 12 3.63 -6.34 21.62
N VAL A 13 3.12 -5.79 20.51
CA VAL A 13 3.77 -4.68 19.81
C VAL A 13 3.91 -3.46 20.73
N ARG A 14 2.90 -3.15 21.54
CA ARG A 14 2.95 -2.02 22.48
C ARG A 14 4.01 -2.19 23.55
N ILE A 15 4.12 -3.39 24.14
CA ILE A 15 5.13 -3.70 25.15
C ILE A 15 6.53 -3.57 24.53
N LEU A 16 6.75 -4.21 23.37
CA LEU A 16 8.01 -4.15 22.64
C LEU A 16 8.37 -2.73 22.24
N SER A 17 7.41 -1.95 21.73
CA SER A 17 7.60 -0.57 21.33
C SER A 17 8.00 0.34 22.50
N LYS A 18 7.57 0.04 23.73
CA LYS A 18 8.03 0.74 24.94
C LYS A 18 9.42 0.30 25.39
N MET A 19 9.68 -1.01 25.40
CA MET A 19 10.92 -1.58 25.95
C MET A 19 12.14 -1.42 25.03
N ILE A 20 11.93 -1.50 23.71
CA ILE A 20 13.02 -1.48 22.72
C ILE A 20 13.56 -0.06 22.57
N THR A 21 14.86 0.11 22.70
CA THR A 21 15.54 1.35 22.33
C THR A 21 15.62 1.49 20.81
N PRO A 22 15.49 2.71 20.26
CA PRO A 22 15.65 2.95 18.83
C PRO A 22 17.05 2.53 18.38
N GLN A 23 17.18 2.14 17.11
CA GLN A 23 18.50 2.00 16.49
C GLN A 23 19.18 3.37 16.45
N VAL A 24 20.47 3.43 16.79
CA VAL A 24 21.28 4.64 16.63
C VAL A 24 21.55 4.80 15.14
N ILE A 25 21.08 5.90 14.56
CA ILE A 25 21.28 6.25 13.15
C ILE A 25 21.67 7.73 13.12
N ASP A 26 22.86 8.02 12.57
CA ASP A 26 23.44 9.37 12.55
C ASP A 26 22.86 10.26 11.45
N LYS A 27 22.08 9.66 10.54
CA LYS A 27 21.40 10.33 9.43
C LYS A 27 19.88 10.35 9.68
N PRO A 28 19.14 11.34 9.15
CA PRO A 28 17.69 11.25 9.12
C PRO A 28 17.26 9.97 8.39
N HIS A 29 16.35 9.23 9.00
CA HIS A 29 15.95 7.88 8.62
C HIS A 29 14.48 7.85 8.17
N ILE A 30 14.27 7.23 7.01
CA ILE A 30 12.96 6.99 6.43
C ILE A 30 12.72 5.49 6.36
N VAL A 31 11.60 5.04 6.92
CA VAL A 31 11.17 3.64 6.83
C VAL A 31 10.00 3.51 5.89
N PHE A 32 10.07 2.57 4.96
CA PHE A 32 8.99 2.25 4.04
C PHE A 32 8.39 0.90 4.40
N MET A 33 7.08 0.82 4.62
CA MET A 33 6.37 -0.46 4.70
C MET A 33 5.73 -0.73 3.33
N MET A 34 6.24 -1.74 2.63
CA MET A 34 5.97 -1.98 1.22
C MET A 34 5.26 -3.31 0.99
N THR A 35 3.96 -3.24 0.68
CA THR A 35 3.14 -4.34 0.17
C THR A 35 3.03 -4.29 -1.36
N PHE A 36 2.90 -3.09 -1.92
CA PHE A 36 2.72 -2.77 -3.33
C PHE A 36 3.90 -1.93 -3.82
N PRO A 37 4.88 -2.57 -4.50
CA PRO A 37 6.08 -1.88 -4.95
C PRO A 37 5.80 -0.67 -5.85
N GLU A 38 4.69 -0.64 -6.56
CA GLU A 38 4.27 0.47 -7.42
C GLU A 38 3.99 1.77 -6.64
N ASP A 39 3.59 1.69 -5.37
CA ASP A 39 3.28 2.85 -4.53
C ASP A 39 4.50 3.38 -3.78
N ILE A 40 5.47 2.51 -3.50
CA ILE A 40 6.61 2.84 -2.64
C ILE A 40 7.90 3.06 -3.44
N LYS A 41 8.20 2.20 -4.44
CA LYS A 41 9.45 2.29 -5.21
C LYS A 41 9.67 3.64 -5.89
N PRO A 42 8.65 4.32 -6.47
CA PRO A 42 8.88 5.62 -7.07
C PRO A 42 9.41 6.64 -6.05
N ILE A 43 8.95 6.58 -4.79
CA ILE A 43 9.43 7.46 -3.71
C ILE A 43 10.88 7.10 -3.35
N ILE A 44 11.19 5.82 -3.18
CA ILE A 44 12.55 5.37 -2.87
C ILE A 44 13.52 5.81 -3.98
N LYS A 45 13.16 5.58 -5.25
CA LYS A 45 13.98 5.96 -6.41
C LYS A 45 14.21 7.48 -6.48
N ALA A 46 13.20 8.29 -6.15
CA ALA A 46 13.34 9.74 -6.06
C ALA A 46 14.29 10.21 -4.94
N LEU A 47 14.53 9.35 -3.93
CA LEU A 47 15.44 9.59 -2.81
C LEU A 47 16.81 8.92 -3.01
N ASN A 48 17.10 8.35 -4.18
CA ASN A 48 18.42 7.82 -4.50
C ASN A 48 19.46 8.94 -4.39
N ASN A 49 20.65 8.62 -3.87
CA ASN A 49 21.75 9.56 -3.61
C ASN A 49 21.42 10.70 -2.62
N SER A 50 20.30 10.62 -1.91
CA SER A 50 20.00 11.55 -0.80
C SER A 50 20.78 11.19 0.47
N LEU A 51 20.83 12.14 1.41
CA LEU A 51 21.46 11.94 2.73
C LEU A 51 20.63 11.07 3.68
N TYR A 52 19.42 10.65 3.28
CA TYR A 52 18.52 9.86 4.12
C TYR A 52 18.97 8.40 4.19
N GLN A 53 19.04 7.85 5.41
CA GLN A 53 19.05 6.40 5.60
C GLN A 53 17.67 5.87 5.22
N LYS A 54 17.62 4.74 4.52
CA LYS A 54 16.38 4.16 4.01
C LYS A 54 16.27 2.70 4.44
N THR A 55 15.18 2.34 5.09
CA THR A 55 14.88 0.93 5.40
C THR A 55 13.53 0.54 4.80
N VAL A 56 13.48 -0.59 4.11
CA VAL A 56 12.24 -1.17 3.57
C VAL A 56 11.84 -2.39 4.39
N LEU A 57 10.65 -2.32 4.98
CA LEU A 57 9.95 -3.44 5.57
C LEU A 57 9.03 -4.04 4.49
N THR A 58 9.29 -5.27 4.05
CA THR A 58 8.48 -5.91 3.00
C THR A 58 8.34 -7.42 3.22
N THR A 59 7.46 -8.08 2.48
CA THR A 59 7.33 -9.55 2.52
C THR A 59 8.24 -10.21 1.49
N SER A 60 8.64 -11.46 1.70
CA SER A 60 9.42 -12.25 0.73
C SER A 60 8.77 -12.36 -0.65
N LYS A 61 7.44 -12.18 -0.76
CA LYS A 61 6.73 -12.14 -2.04
C LYS A 61 7.23 -11.02 -2.97
N GLN A 62 7.79 -9.95 -2.39
CA GLN A 62 8.28 -8.81 -3.15
C GLN A 62 9.79 -8.87 -3.42
N ALA A 63 10.45 -10.00 -3.11
CA ALA A 63 11.86 -10.21 -3.40
C ALA A 63 12.29 -9.86 -4.84
N PRO A 64 11.49 -10.19 -5.90
CA PRO A 64 11.87 -9.85 -7.27
C PRO A 64 12.01 -8.34 -7.55
N TYR A 65 11.39 -7.49 -6.73
CA TYR A 65 11.44 -6.03 -6.90
C TYR A 65 12.55 -5.36 -6.09
N LEU A 66 13.23 -6.10 -5.21
CA LEU A 66 14.28 -5.57 -4.34
C LEU A 66 15.58 -5.28 -5.10
N SER A 67 15.87 -6.04 -6.16
CA SER A 67 17.03 -5.81 -7.03
C SER A 67 16.96 -4.48 -7.80
N GLU A 68 15.80 -3.84 -7.85
CA GLU A 68 15.63 -2.50 -8.45
C GLU A 68 15.81 -1.36 -7.44
N LEU A 69 16.03 -1.67 -6.16
CA LEU A 69 16.35 -0.68 -5.13
C LEU A 69 17.86 -0.41 -5.15
N SER A 70 18.26 0.76 -4.68
CA SER A 70 19.68 1.10 -4.55
C SER A 70 20.34 0.33 -3.39
N ASP A 71 21.65 0.11 -3.50
CA ASP A 71 22.43 -0.68 -2.53
C ASP A 71 22.45 -0.07 -1.11
N ASP A 72 22.15 1.23 -0.99
CA ASP A 72 22.07 1.96 0.28
C ASP A 72 20.71 1.80 1.01
N VAL A 73 19.85 0.90 0.54
CA VAL A 73 18.56 0.59 1.15
C VAL A 73 18.65 -0.68 1.99
N ASP A 74 18.48 -0.55 3.30
CA ASP A 74 18.36 -1.71 4.19
C ASP A 74 17.00 -2.40 3.98
N VAL A 75 16.99 -3.74 3.95
CA VAL A 75 15.75 -4.52 3.81
C VAL A 75 15.53 -5.41 5.02
N ILE A 76 14.32 -5.34 5.59
CA ILE A 76 13.88 -6.21 6.68
C ILE A 76 12.62 -6.94 6.22
N GLU A 77 12.70 -8.27 6.16
CA GLU A 77 11.52 -9.10 5.88
C GLU A 77 10.50 -8.97 7.01
N MET A 78 9.22 -8.79 6.68
CA MET A 78 8.11 -8.67 7.62
C MET A 78 7.58 -10.05 8.04
N THR A 79 8.17 -10.60 9.10
CA THR A 79 7.70 -11.83 9.75
C THR A 79 7.58 -11.63 11.26
N ASN A 80 6.94 -12.56 11.97
CA ASN A 80 6.89 -12.49 13.43
C ASN A 80 8.29 -12.59 14.06
N ARG A 81 9.24 -13.29 13.40
CA ARG A 81 10.62 -13.47 13.90
C ARG A 81 11.43 -12.18 13.85
N THR A 82 11.12 -11.29 12.91
CA THR A 82 11.82 -10.02 12.72
C THR A 82 11.11 -8.85 13.39
N LEU A 83 10.05 -9.08 14.16
CA LEU A 83 9.24 -8.02 14.78
C LEU A 83 10.08 -7.03 15.61
N VAL A 84 11.08 -7.50 16.35
CA VAL A 84 12.01 -6.64 17.10
C VAL A 84 12.81 -5.73 16.15
N LYS A 85 13.30 -6.26 15.03
CA LYS A 85 14.03 -5.48 14.02
C LYS A 85 13.13 -4.45 13.35
N GLN A 86 11.90 -4.84 13.00
CA GLN A 86 10.88 -3.93 12.46
C GLN A 86 10.61 -2.77 13.42
N ILE A 87 10.38 -3.06 14.71
CA ILE A 87 10.13 -2.02 15.72
C ILE A 87 11.36 -1.12 15.91
N LYS A 88 12.58 -1.68 15.93
CA LYS A 88 13.82 -0.88 16.03
C LYS A 88 13.96 0.11 14.87
N ALA A 89 13.74 -0.36 13.64
CA ALA A 89 13.79 0.49 12.45
C ALA A 89 12.71 1.57 12.49
N LEU A 90 11.46 1.21 12.82
CA LEU A 90 10.37 2.17 12.94
C LEU A 90 10.70 3.23 14.00
N LYS A 91 11.21 2.85 15.17
CA LYS A 91 11.54 3.78 16.26
C LYS A 91 12.67 4.76 15.93
N SER A 92 13.58 4.43 15.01
CA SER A 92 14.64 5.34 14.59
C SER A 92 14.23 6.29 13.46
N ALA A 93 13.09 6.04 12.82
CA ALA A 93 12.63 6.83 11.68
C ALA A 93 11.96 8.14 12.10
N GLN A 94 12.26 9.25 11.43
CA GLN A 94 11.47 10.49 11.52
C GLN A 94 10.25 10.43 10.59
N MET A 95 10.35 9.67 9.50
CA MET A 95 9.28 9.49 8.53
C MET A 95 9.05 8.01 8.23
N ILE A 96 7.79 7.60 8.28
CA ILE A 96 7.36 6.24 7.96
C ILE A 96 6.35 6.35 6.81
N ILE A 97 6.68 5.76 5.66
CA ILE A 97 5.81 5.72 4.48
C ILE A 97 5.17 4.35 4.41
N ILE A 98 3.85 4.31 4.25
CA ILE A 98 3.06 3.07 4.19
C ILE A 98 2.13 3.09 2.99
N ASP A 99 1.86 1.93 2.38
CA ASP A 99 0.97 1.77 1.21
C ASP A 99 -0.31 0.96 1.48
N ASN A 100 -0.42 0.41 2.68
CA ASN A 100 -1.47 -0.52 3.04
C ASN A 100 -1.84 -0.43 4.53
N TYR A 101 -2.83 -1.22 4.92
CA TYR A 101 -3.19 -1.46 6.31
C TYR A 101 -2.15 -2.36 6.99
N TYR A 102 -1.40 -1.80 7.93
CA TYR A 102 -0.42 -2.53 8.73
C TYR A 102 -0.89 -2.68 10.18
N LEU A 103 -1.26 -3.90 10.57
CA LEU A 103 -1.73 -4.19 11.93
C LEU A 103 -0.71 -3.79 13.01
N LEU A 104 0.59 -3.85 12.69
CA LEU A 104 1.68 -3.40 13.57
C LEU A 104 1.43 -1.99 14.11
N LEU A 105 0.92 -1.08 13.29
CA LEU A 105 0.72 0.32 13.67
C LEU A 105 -0.34 0.49 14.76
N GLY A 106 -1.31 -0.43 14.88
CA GLY A 106 -2.35 -0.34 15.91
C GLY A 106 -1.85 -0.60 17.34
N GLY A 107 -0.66 -1.19 17.48
CA GLY A 107 0.05 -1.35 18.74
C GLY A 107 1.30 -0.47 18.88
N TYR A 108 1.77 0.13 17.78
CA TYR A 108 3.00 0.90 17.74
C TYR A 108 2.86 2.22 18.49
N ASN A 109 3.83 2.53 19.34
CA ASN A 109 3.86 3.80 20.08
C ASN A 109 4.72 4.82 19.30
N LYS A 110 4.07 5.55 18.39
CA LYS A 110 4.67 6.64 17.62
C LYS A 110 5.05 7.80 18.55
N THR A 111 6.24 8.36 18.38
CA THR A 111 6.66 9.57 19.13
C THR A 111 6.24 10.85 18.39
N SER A 112 6.25 12.00 19.07
CA SER A 112 5.89 13.30 18.47
C SER A 112 6.78 13.73 17.32
N ASN A 113 8.00 13.19 17.22
CA ASN A 113 8.98 13.53 16.19
C ASN A 113 8.87 12.62 14.96
N GLN A 114 7.85 11.76 14.89
CA GLN A 114 7.64 10.84 13.79
C GLN A 114 6.35 11.16 13.05
N HIS A 115 6.42 11.08 11.72
CA HIS A 115 5.27 11.22 10.86
C HIS A 115 5.05 9.96 10.04
N ILE A 116 3.79 9.52 9.96
CA ILE A 116 3.33 8.40 9.14
C ILE A 116 2.54 8.95 7.95
N VAL A 117 3.03 8.70 6.74
CA VAL A 117 2.37 9.10 5.49
C VAL A 117 1.88 7.85 4.76
N GLN A 118 0.59 7.81 4.47
CA GLN A 118 -0.08 6.74 3.74
C GLN A 118 -0.20 7.10 2.27
N THR A 119 0.42 6.32 1.39
CA THR A 119 0.30 6.45 -0.07
C THR A 119 -0.96 5.78 -0.60
N TRP A 120 -1.52 4.84 0.16
CA TRP A 120 -2.55 3.90 -0.29
C TRP A 120 -2.06 3.07 -1.50
N HIS A 121 -2.96 2.28 -2.09
CA HIS A 121 -2.64 1.38 -3.21
C HIS A 121 -3.67 1.42 -4.35
N ALA A 122 -4.63 2.35 -4.27
CA ALA A 122 -5.67 2.51 -5.30
C ALA A 122 -5.78 3.98 -5.72
N SER A 123 -6.01 4.20 -7.02
CA SER A 123 -6.21 5.54 -7.58
C SER A 123 -7.61 6.10 -7.39
N GLY A 124 -8.52 5.30 -6.87
CA GLY A 124 -9.89 5.67 -6.54
C GLY A 124 -10.59 4.54 -5.79
N ALA A 125 -11.78 4.83 -5.28
CA ALA A 125 -12.59 3.88 -4.52
C ALA A 125 -13.91 3.59 -5.24
N LEU A 126 -14.01 2.42 -5.88
CA LEU A 126 -15.27 1.93 -6.46
C LEU A 126 -16.09 1.09 -5.47
N LYS A 127 -15.45 0.57 -4.43
CA LYS A 127 -16.07 -0.24 -3.36
C LYS A 127 -15.81 0.45 -2.03
N ASN A 128 -16.74 0.27 -1.09
CA ASN A 128 -16.52 0.66 0.30
C ASN A 128 -15.33 -0.10 0.88
N PHE A 129 -14.61 0.54 1.81
CA PHE A 129 -13.41 0.00 2.44
C PHE A 129 -13.25 0.55 3.85
N GLY A 130 -12.29 0.01 4.61
CA GLY A 130 -12.07 0.43 5.98
C GLY A 130 -13.32 0.22 6.84
N LEU A 131 -13.74 1.24 7.59
CA LEU A 131 -14.91 1.20 8.46
C LEU A 131 -16.25 1.14 7.71
N THR A 132 -16.28 1.45 6.41
CA THR A 132 -17.50 1.36 5.59
C THR A 132 -17.61 0.02 4.85
N ASP A 133 -16.59 -0.84 4.94
CA ASP A 133 -16.60 -2.16 4.33
C ASP A 133 -17.73 -3.02 4.91
N HIS A 134 -18.52 -3.65 4.04
CA HIS A 134 -19.60 -4.58 4.43
C HIS A 134 -19.15 -5.72 5.36
N GLN A 135 -17.87 -6.07 5.35
CA GLN A 135 -17.32 -7.11 6.26
C GLN A 135 -17.05 -6.58 7.67
N VAL A 136 -17.16 -5.26 7.90
CA VAL A 136 -16.99 -4.66 9.21
C VAL A 136 -18.34 -4.57 9.90
N ASP A 137 -18.49 -5.37 10.95
CA ASP A 137 -19.61 -5.20 11.88
C ASP A 137 -19.39 -3.92 12.71
N VAL A 138 -20.04 -2.85 12.29
CA VAL A 138 -19.98 -1.55 12.96
C VAL A 138 -20.64 -1.55 14.34
N SER A 139 -21.47 -2.57 14.65
CA SER A 139 -22.05 -2.75 15.99
C SER A 139 -21.05 -3.35 16.98
N ASP A 140 -20.05 -4.10 16.49
CA ASP A 140 -18.91 -4.56 17.30
C ASP A 140 -17.92 -3.41 17.55
N LYS A 141 -18.18 -2.69 18.65
CA LYS A 141 -17.32 -1.59 19.13
C LYS A 141 -15.86 -2.00 19.32
N ALA A 142 -15.59 -3.25 19.70
CA ALA A 142 -14.21 -3.71 19.92
C ALA A 142 -13.47 -3.91 18.59
N MET A 143 -14.15 -4.45 17.58
CA MET A 143 -13.63 -4.56 16.22
C MET A 143 -13.36 -3.18 15.62
N VAL A 144 -14.34 -2.27 15.66
CA VAL A 144 -14.20 -0.89 15.16
C VAL A 144 -13.01 -0.19 15.83
N GLN A 145 -12.88 -0.29 17.15
CA GLN A 145 -11.77 0.33 17.87
C GLN A 145 -10.39 -0.22 17.46
N GLN A 146 -10.30 -1.48 17.00
CA GLN A 146 -9.04 -2.03 16.49
C GLN A 146 -8.63 -1.41 15.17
N TYR A 147 -9.57 -1.25 14.23
CA TYR A 147 -9.30 -0.58 12.96
C TYR A 147 -8.92 0.88 13.19
N ARG A 148 -9.66 1.58 14.05
CA ARG A 148 -9.37 2.97 14.42
C ARG A 148 -7.96 3.15 14.96
N LYS A 149 -7.45 2.23 15.80
CA LYS A 149 -6.08 2.31 16.32
C LYS A 149 -5.02 2.32 15.21
N VAL A 150 -5.23 1.58 14.12
CA VAL A 150 -4.31 1.59 12.98
C VAL A 150 -4.46 2.88 12.18
N TYR A 151 -5.69 3.31 11.88
CA TYR A 151 -5.94 4.52 11.10
C TYR A 151 -5.43 5.78 11.82
N GLN A 152 -5.67 5.89 13.12
CA GLN A 152 -5.22 7.01 13.96
C GLN A 152 -3.71 7.12 14.09
N ALA A 153 -2.94 6.08 13.72
CA ALA A 153 -1.49 6.18 13.67
C ALA A 153 -1.02 7.03 12.48
N THR A 154 -1.83 7.13 11.42
CA THR A 154 -1.51 7.84 10.17
C THR A 154 -1.66 9.35 10.37
N ASP A 155 -0.63 10.12 10.02
CA ASP A 155 -0.70 11.58 10.06
C ASP A 155 -1.21 12.16 8.76
N PHE A 156 -0.76 11.61 7.64
CA PHE A 156 -1.08 12.15 6.32
C PHE A 156 -1.47 11.07 5.30
N TYR A 157 -2.33 11.42 4.36
CA TYR A 157 -2.77 10.59 3.25
C TYR A 157 -2.47 11.28 1.93
N LEU A 158 -1.78 10.60 1.02
CA LEU A 158 -1.69 11.06 -0.35
C LEU A 158 -3.03 10.86 -1.05
N VAL A 159 -3.52 11.90 -1.72
CA VAL A 159 -4.77 11.88 -2.47
C VAL A 159 -4.57 12.44 -3.87
N GLY A 160 -5.18 11.77 -4.85
CA GLY A 160 -5.17 12.23 -6.25
C GLY A 160 -6.31 13.18 -6.60
N CYS A 161 -7.38 13.20 -5.80
CA CYS A 161 -8.54 14.05 -6.03
C CYS A 161 -9.37 14.21 -4.75
N GLU A 162 -10.25 15.20 -4.74
CA GLU A 162 -11.16 15.51 -3.63
C GLU A 162 -12.11 14.34 -3.32
N GLN A 163 -12.58 13.62 -4.34
CA GLN A 163 -13.48 12.48 -4.14
C GLN A 163 -12.82 11.39 -3.29
N MET A 164 -11.52 11.13 -3.50
CA MET A 164 -10.79 10.17 -2.68
C MET A 164 -10.57 10.67 -1.25
N SER A 165 -10.35 11.98 -1.05
CA SER A 165 -10.31 12.59 0.29
C SER A 165 -11.61 12.33 1.05
N GLN A 166 -12.77 12.54 0.42
CA GLN A 166 -14.08 12.25 1.04
C GLN A 166 -14.22 10.77 1.41
N CYS A 167 -13.77 9.87 0.54
CA CYS A 167 -13.74 8.44 0.85
C CYS A 167 -12.86 8.14 2.08
N PHE A 168 -11.68 8.75 2.22
CA PHE A 168 -10.82 8.54 3.39
C PHE A 168 -11.41 9.09 4.68
N LYS A 169 -12.07 10.24 4.66
CA LYS A 169 -12.78 10.78 5.84
C LYS A 169 -13.86 9.81 6.33
N GLN A 170 -14.66 9.28 5.41
CA GLN A 170 -15.75 8.35 5.74
C GLN A 170 -15.23 6.97 6.17
N SER A 171 -14.31 6.40 5.40
CA SER A 171 -13.86 5.03 5.56
C SER A 171 -12.79 4.84 6.63
N LEU A 172 -11.95 5.85 6.86
CA LEU A 172 -10.80 5.73 7.77
C LEU A 172 -10.96 6.63 9.01
N GLY A 173 -11.96 7.52 9.01
CA GLY A 173 -12.11 8.54 10.05
C GLY A 173 -11.02 9.61 9.98
N ALA A 174 -10.46 9.85 8.78
CA ALA A 174 -9.47 10.89 8.55
C ALA A 174 -10.12 12.29 8.55
N THR A 175 -9.28 13.31 8.67
CA THR A 175 -9.66 14.74 8.63
C THR A 175 -9.05 15.42 7.40
N GLU A 176 -9.53 16.62 7.04
CA GLU A 176 -9.05 17.31 5.84
C GLU A 176 -7.58 17.74 5.99
N GLU A 177 -7.16 18.09 7.19
CA GLU A 177 -5.79 18.50 7.52
C GLU A 177 -4.77 17.37 7.30
N GLN A 178 -5.24 16.13 7.24
CA GLN A 178 -4.42 14.96 6.94
C GLN A 178 -4.26 14.72 5.44
N MET A 179 -4.92 15.47 4.56
CA MET A 179 -4.91 15.22 3.11
C MET A 179 -3.77 15.96 2.41
N LEU A 180 -2.96 15.22 1.67
CA LEU A 180 -1.89 15.76 0.82
C LEU A 180 -2.23 15.53 -0.66
N TYR A 181 -2.65 16.59 -1.35
CA TYR A 181 -3.06 16.56 -2.76
C TYR A 181 -1.86 16.55 -3.73
N PHE A 182 -0.95 15.60 -3.52
CA PHE A 182 0.26 15.44 -4.35
C PHE A 182 0.06 14.46 -5.51
N GLY A 183 -1.11 13.82 -5.62
CA GLY A 183 -1.27 12.68 -6.51
C GLY A 183 -0.73 11.40 -5.89
N LEU A 184 -0.57 10.36 -6.72
CA LEU A 184 -0.13 9.04 -6.27
C LEU A 184 1.21 8.66 -6.93
N PRO A 185 2.16 8.09 -6.17
CA PRO A 185 3.43 7.65 -6.74
C PRO A 185 3.25 6.67 -7.92
N ARG A 186 2.29 5.74 -7.81
CA ARG A 186 2.01 4.73 -8.84
C ARG A 186 1.58 5.30 -10.19
N ILE A 187 0.99 6.50 -10.22
CA ILE A 187 0.51 7.09 -11.48
C ILE A 187 1.60 7.87 -12.20
N ASN A 188 2.69 8.23 -11.52
CA ASN A 188 3.76 9.06 -12.08
C ASN A 188 4.32 8.48 -13.40
N LYS A 189 4.51 7.17 -13.46
CA LYS A 189 5.02 6.48 -14.67
C LYS A 189 4.17 6.72 -15.92
N TYR A 190 2.86 6.95 -15.77
CA TYR A 190 1.98 7.20 -16.92
C TYR A 190 2.09 8.63 -17.45
N TYR A 191 2.61 9.56 -16.65
CA TYR A 191 2.90 10.93 -17.07
C TYR A 191 4.29 11.07 -17.66
N THR A 192 5.26 10.29 -17.17
CA THR A 192 6.67 10.42 -17.58
C THR A 192 7.08 9.48 -18.71
N ALA A 193 6.32 8.40 -18.97
CA ALA A 193 6.67 7.44 -20.00
C ALA A 193 6.35 7.95 -21.41
N ASP A 194 7.26 7.70 -22.35
CA ASP A 194 6.93 7.78 -23.78
C ASP A 194 6.01 6.61 -24.15
N ARG A 195 4.74 6.96 -24.40
CA ARG A 195 3.68 6.00 -24.64
C ARG A 195 3.89 5.20 -25.92
N GLU A 196 4.47 5.80 -26.97
CA GLU A 196 4.68 5.09 -28.24
C GLU A 196 5.84 4.11 -28.14
N THR A 197 6.93 4.50 -27.46
CA THR A 197 8.05 3.59 -27.16
C THR A 197 7.59 2.40 -26.30
N VAL A 198 6.93 2.67 -25.17
CA VAL A 198 6.45 1.58 -24.28
C VAL A 198 5.45 0.67 -24.99
N LYS A 199 4.58 1.22 -25.85
CA LYS A 199 3.65 0.44 -26.66
C LYS A 199 4.36 -0.43 -27.67
N ALA A 200 5.40 0.07 -28.35
CA ALA A 200 6.19 -0.72 -29.29
C ALA A 200 6.90 -1.88 -28.58
N GLU A 201 7.56 -1.61 -27.45
CA GLU A 201 8.23 -2.62 -26.63
C GLU A 201 7.28 -3.71 -26.13
N LEU A 202 6.10 -3.32 -25.62
CA LEU A 202 5.10 -4.29 -25.16
C LEU A 202 4.54 -5.12 -26.31
N LYS A 203 4.30 -4.51 -27.47
CA LYS A 203 3.84 -5.25 -28.65
C LYS A 203 4.86 -6.27 -29.12
N ASP A 204 6.13 -5.88 -29.19
CA ASP A 204 7.22 -6.79 -29.56
C ASP A 204 7.36 -7.94 -28.54
N LYS A 205 7.45 -7.60 -27.25
CA LYS A 205 7.59 -8.56 -26.14
C LYS A 205 6.50 -9.65 -26.13
N TYR A 206 5.27 -9.29 -26.49
CA TYR A 206 4.13 -10.22 -26.49
C TYR A 206 3.71 -10.68 -27.89
N GLY A 207 4.44 -10.33 -28.96
CA GLY A 207 4.13 -10.72 -30.34
C GLY A 207 2.81 -10.15 -30.88
N ILE A 208 2.39 -8.97 -30.42
CA ILE A 208 1.09 -8.36 -30.75
C ILE A 208 1.22 -7.46 -31.98
N THR A 209 0.80 -7.96 -33.14
CA THR A 209 0.84 -7.22 -34.40
C THR A 209 -0.40 -6.34 -34.62
N ASN A 210 -1.56 -6.80 -34.18
CA ASN A 210 -2.86 -6.16 -34.43
C ASN A 210 -3.31 -5.22 -33.29
N LYS A 211 -4.55 -4.73 -33.36
CA LYS A 211 -5.23 -4.06 -32.23
C LYS A 211 -5.48 -5.09 -31.12
N LEU A 212 -5.29 -4.68 -29.86
CA LEU A 212 -5.46 -5.53 -28.67
C LEU A 212 -6.67 -5.06 -27.86
N ALA A 213 -7.57 -5.99 -27.53
CA ALA A 213 -8.59 -5.79 -26.51
C ALA A 213 -8.14 -6.51 -25.21
N LEU A 214 -8.14 -5.79 -24.08
CA LEU A 214 -7.76 -6.33 -22.78
C LEU A 214 -9.00 -6.43 -21.88
N TYR A 215 -9.24 -7.61 -21.31
CA TYR A 215 -10.32 -7.85 -20.36
C TYR A 215 -9.74 -8.16 -18.96
N VAL A 216 -10.11 -7.32 -17.97
CA VAL A 216 -9.58 -7.41 -16.60
C VAL A 216 -10.72 -7.48 -15.59
N PRO A 217 -11.40 -8.63 -15.44
CA PRO A 217 -12.50 -8.77 -14.49
C PRO A 217 -12.01 -8.75 -13.05
N THR A 218 -12.81 -8.17 -12.15
CA THR A 218 -12.59 -8.31 -10.71
C THR A 218 -12.93 -9.74 -10.25
N TYR A 219 -12.28 -10.20 -9.18
CA TYR A 219 -12.61 -11.46 -8.54
C TYR A 219 -14.09 -11.53 -8.09
N ARG A 220 -14.69 -12.71 -8.21
CA ARG A 220 -16.03 -13.06 -7.73
C ARG A 220 -15.93 -14.33 -6.91
N GLU A 221 -16.52 -14.35 -5.71
CA GLU A 221 -16.49 -15.50 -4.79
C GLU A 221 -17.21 -16.71 -5.40
N ASP A 222 -18.34 -16.48 -6.05
CA ASP A 222 -19.04 -17.49 -6.84
C ASP A 222 -18.32 -17.69 -8.18
N LYS A 223 -17.43 -18.68 -8.22
CA LYS A 223 -16.63 -19.06 -9.41
C LYS A 223 -17.47 -19.49 -10.64
N ALA A 224 -18.79 -19.52 -10.54
CA ALA A 224 -19.69 -20.07 -11.54
C ALA A 224 -19.77 -19.24 -12.84
N ASP A 225 -19.42 -17.94 -12.86
CA ASP A 225 -19.83 -17.07 -13.99
C ASP A 225 -18.70 -16.41 -14.79
N ASN A 226 -17.45 -16.43 -14.30
CA ASN A 226 -16.36 -15.74 -15.01
C ASN A 226 -16.06 -16.36 -16.38
N ARG A 227 -16.15 -17.69 -16.53
CA ARG A 227 -15.90 -18.36 -17.82
C ARG A 227 -17.04 -18.17 -18.82
N ALA A 228 -18.29 -18.12 -18.36
CA ALA A 228 -19.44 -17.86 -19.22
C ALA A 228 -19.43 -16.41 -19.73
N MET A 229 -19.10 -15.46 -18.85
CA MET A 229 -18.90 -14.06 -19.23
C MET A 229 -17.76 -13.86 -20.21
N ILE A 230 -16.61 -14.52 -20.03
CA ILE A 230 -15.51 -14.48 -21.01
C ILE A 230 -15.99 -14.97 -22.39
N LYS A 231 -16.72 -16.09 -22.44
CA LYS A 231 -17.28 -16.60 -23.71
C LYS A 231 -18.28 -15.63 -24.34
N LEU A 232 -19.11 -14.96 -23.54
CA LEU A 232 -20.07 -13.97 -24.03
C LEU A 232 -19.36 -12.74 -24.60
N ILE A 233 -18.37 -12.21 -23.88
CA ILE A 233 -17.56 -11.07 -24.30
C ILE A 233 -16.81 -11.39 -25.60
N LEU A 234 -16.19 -12.57 -25.68
CA LEU A 234 -15.52 -13.02 -26.91
C LEU A 234 -16.50 -13.13 -28.09
N LYS A 235 -17.72 -13.65 -27.86
CA LYS A 235 -18.78 -13.69 -28.88
C LYS A 235 -19.20 -12.29 -29.34
N MET A 236 -19.31 -11.33 -28.43
CA MET A 236 -19.63 -9.93 -28.78
C MET A 236 -18.52 -9.33 -29.64
N PHE A 237 -17.24 -9.54 -29.29
CA PHE A 237 -16.12 -9.06 -30.09
C PHE A 237 -16.08 -9.72 -31.48
N THR A 238 -16.27 -11.04 -31.59
CA THR A 238 -16.27 -11.69 -32.91
C THR A 238 -17.37 -11.19 -33.82
N ARG A 239 -18.54 -10.83 -33.27
CA ARG A 239 -19.69 -10.35 -34.07
C ARG A 239 -19.50 -8.94 -34.60
N ILE A 240 -18.75 -8.09 -33.89
CA ILE A 240 -18.44 -6.71 -34.30
C ILE A 240 -17.39 -6.65 -35.42
N TYR A 241 -16.58 -7.71 -35.60
CA TYR A 241 -15.52 -7.76 -36.61
C TYR A 241 -15.86 -8.64 -37.83
N THR A 242 -17.06 -9.22 -37.88
CA THR A 242 -17.55 -10.05 -39.01
C THR A 242 -18.68 -9.39 -39.80
N ASP A 243 -19.18 -8.23 -39.37
CA ASP A 243 -20.16 -7.39 -40.06
C ASP A 243 -19.48 -6.09 -40.54
#